data_AF-A0A930K3A9-F1
#
_entry.id   AF-A0A930K3A9-F1
#
_cell.length_a   1.000
_cell.length_b   1.000
_cell.length_c   1.000
_cell.angle_alpha   90.00
_cell.angle_beta   90.00
_cell.angle_gamma   90.00
#
_symmetry.space_group_name_H-M   'P 1'
#
loop_
_entity.id
_entity.type
_entity.pdbx_description
1 polymer ?
#
loop_
_entity_poly.entity_id
_entity_poly.type
_entity_poly.pdbx_seq_one_letter_code
_entity_poly.pdbx_strand_id
1 'polypeptide(L)'
;PKEMECDVVRFQNNKEKWVAFVGLLEGYPYEIFTGLQDDEEGIALPKSVTKGKIIKQTAEDGSHRYDFQFENKRGYKTTVEGLSEKFNPEYWNYAKLISGVLRYRMPIDHVIKLVGSLQLKNESINTWKNGVERALKKYVVDGTSASGLKCPVCGQETLVYQEGCLICTNCGASRCG
;
A
#
# COMPACT_ATOMS: atom_id res chain seq x y z
N PRO A 1 14.56 9.87 3.39
CA PRO A 1 14.15 10.77 4.51
C PRO A 1 14.37 10.07 5.85
N LYS A 2 14.69 10.81 6.93
CA LYS A 2 14.79 10.25 8.28
C LYS A 2 13.41 9.88 8.82
N GLU A 3 12.42 10.70 8.54
CA GLU A 3 11.02 10.50 8.94
C GLU A 3 10.11 10.81 7.76
N MET A 4 8.96 10.16 7.71
CA MET A 4 7.89 10.43 6.74
C MET A 4 6.52 10.10 7.34
N GLU A 5 5.50 10.84 6.92
CA GLU A 5 4.11 10.53 7.27
C GLU A 5 3.72 9.18 6.65
N CYS A 6 2.76 8.49 7.26
CA CYS A 6 2.39 7.16 6.83
C CYS A 6 0.91 6.89 7.02
N ASP A 7 0.28 6.35 5.97
CA ASP A 7 -1.07 5.79 6.03
C ASP A 7 -1.03 4.27 6.22
N VAL A 8 -1.96 3.76 7.03
CA VAL A 8 -2.09 2.33 7.35
C VAL A 8 -3.33 1.77 6.65
N VAL A 9 -3.11 0.83 5.74
CA VAL A 9 -4.16 0.15 4.97
C VAL A 9 -4.20 -1.32 5.36
N ARG A 10 -5.36 -1.81 5.79
CA ARG A 10 -5.56 -3.22 6.14
C ARG A 10 -6.27 -3.94 5.01
N PHE A 11 -5.85 -5.17 4.73
CA PHE A 11 -6.45 -6.01 3.70
C PHE A 11 -6.36 -7.49 4.09
N GLN A 12 -7.06 -8.34 3.36
CA GLN A 12 -6.95 -9.79 3.51
C GLN A 12 -6.11 -10.36 2.37
N ASN A 13 -5.22 -11.28 2.72
CA ASN A 13 -4.48 -12.11 1.79
C ASN A 13 -4.91 -13.56 2.02
N ASN A 14 -5.73 -14.11 1.13
CA ASN A 14 -6.45 -15.36 1.39
C ASN A 14 -7.21 -15.31 2.73
N LYS A 15 -6.82 -16.13 3.71
CA LYS A 15 -7.43 -16.17 5.05
C LYS A 15 -6.67 -15.31 6.08
N GLU A 16 -5.51 -14.78 5.71
CA GLU A 16 -4.64 -14.02 6.59
C GLU A 16 -4.99 -12.54 6.56
N LYS A 17 -4.89 -11.89 7.71
CA LYS A 17 -5.01 -10.43 7.81
C LYS A 17 -3.65 -9.82 7.55
N TRP A 18 -3.61 -8.82 6.70
CA TRP A 18 -2.41 -8.12 6.30
C TRP A 18 -2.58 -6.62 6.50
N VAL A 19 -1.44 -5.95 6.66
CA VAL A 19 -1.35 -4.51 6.77
C VAL A 19 -0.29 -3.98 5.80
N ALA A 20 -0.60 -2.88 5.14
CA ALA A 20 0.31 -2.06 4.37
C ALA A 20 0.52 -0.71 5.05
N PHE A 21 1.77 -0.29 5.17
CA PHE A 21 2.19 1.03 5.58
C PHE A 21 2.67 1.76 4.34
N VAL A 22 1.95 2.80 3.92
CA VAL A 22 2.34 3.63 2.78
C VAL A 22 2.98 4.89 3.32
N GLY A 23 4.30 4.98 3.19
CA GLY A 23 5.09 6.16 3.53
C GLY A 23 4.92 7.24 2.47
N LEU A 24 4.68 8.47 2.93
CA LEU A 24 4.39 9.63 2.09
C LEU A 24 5.54 10.63 2.17
N LEU A 25 6.07 11.00 1.01
CA LEU A 25 6.98 12.13 0.88
C LEU A 25 6.22 13.29 0.22
N GLU A 26 6.04 14.37 0.97
CA GLU A 26 5.32 15.57 0.51
C GLU A 26 3.87 15.24 0.05
N GLY A 27 3.22 14.30 0.72
CA GLY A 27 1.84 13.87 0.41
C GLY A 27 1.73 12.82 -0.69
N TYR A 28 2.84 12.41 -1.32
CA TYR A 28 2.84 11.38 -2.36
C TYR A 28 3.41 10.06 -1.86
N PRO A 29 2.86 8.90 -2.30
CA PRO A 29 3.44 7.59 -2.00
C PRO A 29 4.91 7.51 -2.41
N TYR A 30 5.75 7.13 -1.46
CA TYR A 30 7.21 7.07 -1.62
C TYR A 30 7.75 5.69 -1.27
N GLU A 31 7.20 5.04 -0.26
CA GLU A 31 7.63 3.72 0.19
C GLU A 31 6.44 2.91 0.67
N ILE A 32 6.48 1.59 0.49
CA ILE A 32 5.44 0.69 1.00
C ILE A 32 6.07 -0.46 1.76
N PHE A 33 5.51 -0.76 2.92
CA PHE A 33 5.86 -1.89 3.76
C PHE A 33 4.61 -2.73 3.95
N THR A 34 4.70 -4.06 3.84
CA THR A 34 3.54 -4.93 4.01
C THR A 34 3.89 -6.15 4.85
N GLY A 35 3.00 -6.55 5.75
CA GLY A 35 3.18 -7.77 6.52
C GLY A 35 1.89 -8.32 7.10
N LEU A 36 2.03 -9.47 7.75
CA LEU A 36 0.96 -10.12 8.49
C LEU A 36 0.53 -9.22 9.66
N GLN A 37 -0.78 -9.09 9.82
CA GLN A 37 -1.39 -8.49 11.01
C GLN A 37 -1.71 -9.63 11.98
N ASP A 38 -0.72 -10.03 12.75
CA ASP A 38 -0.75 -11.11 13.71
C ASP A 38 -0.02 -10.70 15.00
N ASP A 39 -0.43 -11.27 16.13
CA ASP A 39 0.06 -10.90 17.46
C ASP A 39 1.34 -11.66 17.88
N GLU A 40 1.68 -12.78 17.22
CA GLU A 40 2.86 -13.59 17.51
C GLU A 40 4.00 -13.32 16.52
N GLU A 41 3.73 -13.44 15.23
CA GLU A 41 4.75 -13.38 14.18
C GLU A 41 4.67 -12.10 13.32
N GLY A 42 3.60 -11.31 13.48
CA GLY A 42 3.29 -10.17 12.62
C GLY A 42 3.38 -8.80 13.31
N ILE A 43 2.53 -7.88 12.83
CA ILE A 43 2.37 -6.55 13.38
C ILE A 43 0.99 -6.40 14.01
N ALA A 44 0.96 -6.41 15.34
CA ALA A 44 -0.21 -6.08 16.13
C ALA A 44 -0.42 -4.56 16.16
N LEU A 45 -1.53 -4.09 15.56
CA LEU A 45 -1.94 -2.69 15.61
C LEU A 45 -3.41 -2.55 15.99
N PRO A 46 -3.75 -1.66 16.94
CA PRO A 46 -5.14 -1.32 17.22
C PRO A 46 -5.86 -0.87 15.94
N LYS A 47 -7.11 -1.32 15.75
CA LYS A 47 -7.90 -1.01 14.54
C LYS A 47 -8.10 0.49 14.29
N SER A 48 -8.07 1.31 15.34
CA SER A 48 -8.20 2.77 15.26
C SER A 48 -7.00 3.46 14.63
N VAL A 49 -5.84 2.78 14.53
CA VAL A 49 -4.63 3.36 13.96
C VAL A 49 -4.72 3.28 12.44
N THR A 50 -4.94 4.42 11.80
CA THR A 50 -4.99 4.55 10.33
C THR A 50 -3.86 5.40 9.78
N LYS A 51 -3.12 6.11 10.65
CA LYS A 51 -2.00 6.98 10.30
C LYS A 51 -0.88 6.89 11.35
N GLY A 52 0.31 7.29 10.96
CA GLY A 52 1.48 7.39 11.82
C GLY A 52 2.67 7.93 11.04
N LYS A 53 3.87 7.55 11.47
CA LYS A 53 5.13 7.94 10.84
C LYS A 53 6.02 6.74 10.64
N ILE A 54 6.77 6.72 9.54
CA ILE A 54 7.87 5.79 9.33
C ILE A 54 9.16 6.51 9.67
N ILE A 55 9.97 5.89 10.53
CA ILE A 55 11.24 6.41 11.01
C ILE A 55 12.35 5.48 10.53
N LYS A 56 13.29 6.01 9.76
CA LYS A 56 14.48 5.30 9.32
C LYS A 56 15.56 5.42 10.39
N GLN A 57 15.93 4.29 10.97
CA GLN A 57 17.12 4.14 11.79
C GLN A 57 18.28 3.64 10.94
N THR A 58 19.48 4.18 11.20
CA THR A 58 20.72 3.72 10.58
C THR A 58 21.63 3.21 11.69
N ALA A 59 21.98 1.93 11.62
CA ALA A 59 22.89 1.31 12.58
C ALA A 59 24.35 1.68 12.26
N GLU A 60 25.25 1.38 13.21
CA GLU A 60 26.68 1.68 13.09
C GLU A 60 27.35 0.95 11.91
N ASP A 61 26.84 -0.24 11.56
CA ASP A 61 27.30 -1.03 10.40
C ASP A 61 26.75 -0.52 9.05
N GLY A 62 25.97 0.57 9.05
CA GLY A 62 25.36 1.15 7.87
C GLY A 62 24.05 0.48 7.43
N SER A 63 23.61 -0.57 8.13
CA SER A 63 22.30 -1.18 7.87
C SER A 63 21.15 -0.24 8.25
N HIS A 64 19.98 -0.48 7.67
CA HIS A 64 18.81 0.38 7.85
C HIS A 64 17.63 -0.41 8.40
N ARG A 65 17.07 0.08 9.50
CA ARG A 65 15.84 -0.43 10.13
C ARG A 65 14.75 0.62 9.98
N TYR A 66 13.53 0.19 9.69
CA TYR A 66 12.37 1.08 9.57
C TYR A 66 11.38 0.78 10.67
N ASP A 67 11.00 1.80 11.43
CA ASP A 67 10.07 1.70 12.54
C ASP A 67 8.78 2.46 12.20
N PHE A 68 7.64 1.97 12.68
CA PHE A 68 6.37 2.68 12.59
C PHE A 68 6.03 3.30 13.94
N GLN A 69 5.80 4.60 14.00
CA GLN A 69 5.37 5.30 15.21
C GLN A 69 3.95 5.86 15.03
N PHE A 70 3.09 5.65 16.02
CA PHE A 70 1.76 6.22 16.05
C PHE A 70 1.42 6.76 17.44
N GLU A 71 0.38 7.58 17.53
CA GLU A 71 -0.16 8.08 18.79
C GLU A 71 -1.34 7.23 19.22
N ASN A 72 -1.30 6.71 20.44
CA ASN A 72 -2.40 5.92 20.99
C ASN A 72 -3.54 6.84 21.48
N LYS A 73 -4.69 6.26 21.88
CA LYS A 73 -5.85 7.01 22.34
C LYS A 73 -5.60 7.94 23.54
N ARG A 74 -4.49 7.77 24.26
CA ARG A 74 -4.10 8.56 25.44
C ARG A 74 -3.06 9.63 25.10
N GLY A 75 -2.68 9.78 23.85
CA GLY A 75 -1.69 10.76 23.40
C GLY A 75 -0.24 10.30 23.51
N TYR A 76 0.01 9.05 23.89
CA TYR A 76 1.39 8.55 23.98
C TYR A 76 1.85 7.98 22.65
N LYS A 77 3.11 8.29 22.31
CA LYS A 77 3.81 7.68 21.18
C LYS A 77 4.05 6.20 21.46
N THR A 78 3.71 5.36 20.49
CA THR A 78 3.98 3.93 20.48
C THR A 78 4.74 3.61 19.21
N THR A 79 5.85 2.88 19.33
CA THR A 79 6.72 2.52 18.22
C THR A 79 6.67 1.00 18.00
N VAL A 80 6.38 0.59 16.78
CA VAL A 80 6.57 -0.78 16.27
C VAL A 80 7.90 -0.80 15.54
N GLU A 81 8.91 -1.40 16.16
CA GLU A 81 10.25 -1.47 15.57
C GLU A 81 10.36 -2.59 14.53
N GLY A 82 11.27 -2.39 13.57
CA GLY A 82 11.72 -3.46 12.67
C GLY A 82 10.66 -3.92 11.68
N LEU A 83 9.92 -2.99 11.06
CA LEU A 83 8.96 -3.33 9.99
C LEU A 83 9.63 -4.26 8.95
N SER A 84 10.78 -3.85 8.43
CA SER A 84 11.53 -4.57 7.39
C SER A 84 11.97 -5.99 7.75
N GLU A 85 12.03 -6.34 9.03
CA GLU A 85 12.53 -7.63 9.53
C GLU A 85 11.40 -8.61 9.86
N LYS A 86 10.17 -8.11 10.04
CA LYS A 86 8.98 -8.91 10.39
C LYS A 86 8.25 -9.48 9.17
N PHE A 87 8.84 -9.37 7.99
CA PHE A 87 8.18 -9.71 6.73
C PHE A 87 8.79 -10.93 6.09
N ASN A 88 7.93 -11.77 5.51
CA ASN A 88 8.36 -12.86 4.67
C ASN A 88 9.24 -12.29 3.51
N PRO A 89 10.46 -12.83 3.28
CA PRO A 89 11.44 -12.27 2.36
C PRO A 89 10.95 -12.07 0.93
N GLU A 90 10.04 -12.93 0.44
CA GLU A 90 9.51 -12.83 -0.91
C GLU A 90 8.66 -11.56 -1.08
N TYR A 91 7.69 -11.35 -0.19
CA TYR A 91 6.86 -10.14 -0.17
C TYR A 91 7.68 -8.88 0.08
N TRP A 92 8.73 -8.99 0.90
CA TRP A 92 9.63 -7.88 1.16
C TRP A 92 10.40 -7.44 -0.09
N ASN A 93 10.88 -8.40 -0.91
CA ASN A 93 11.54 -8.08 -2.17
C ASN A 93 10.60 -7.36 -3.16
N TYR A 94 9.33 -7.77 -3.23
CA TYR A 94 8.33 -7.05 -4.04
C TYR A 94 8.02 -5.67 -3.48
N ALA A 95 7.88 -5.53 -2.16
CA ALA A 95 7.67 -4.23 -1.51
C ALA A 95 8.85 -3.28 -1.77
N LYS A 96 10.11 -3.77 -1.76
CA LYS A 96 11.29 -2.99 -2.16
C LYS A 96 11.24 -2.55 -3.62
N LEU A 97 10.86 -3.45 -4.53
CA LEU A 97 10.73 -3.12 -5.96
C LEU A 97 9.68 -2.02 -6.17
N ILE A 98 8.50 -2.18 -5.58
CA ILE A 98 7.41 -1.20 -5.67
C ILE A 98 7.84 0.12 -5.06
N SER A 99 8.51 0.10 -3.91
CA SER A 99 9.09 1.28 -3.29
C SER A 99 10.11 1.96 -4.19
N GLY A 100 10.96 1.19 -4.90
CA GLY A 100 11.86 1.72 -5.92
C GLY A 100 11.10 2.51 -6.99
N VAL A 101 10.03 1.92 -7.54
CA VAL A 101 9.19 2.56 -8.56
C VAL A 101 8.50 3.83 -8.04
N LEU A 102 7.97 3.81 -6.81
CA LEU A 102 7.34 4.96 -6.17
C LEU A 102 8.34 6.12 -5.96
N ARG A 103 9.57 5.83 -5.56
CA ARG A 103 10.64 6.82 -5.37
C ARG A 103 10.99 7.58 -6.65
N TYR A 104 10.90 6.91 -7.80
CA TYR A 104 11.08 7.54 -9.10
C TYR A 104 9.87 8.37 -9.55
N ARG A 105 8.86 8.57 -8.69
CA ARG A 105 7.65 9.34 -8.97
C ARG A 105 6.92 8.86 -10.22
N MET A 106 6.98 7.55 -10.49
CA MET A 106 6.16 6.95 -11.54
C MET A 106 4.68 7.25 -11.25
N PRO A 107 3.88 7.66 -12.25
CA PRO A 107 2.45 7.89 -12.07
C PRO A 107 1.77 6.70 -11.39
N ILE A 108 0.96 6.97 -10.36
CA ILE A 108 0.40 5.93 -9.47
C ILE A 108 -0.43 4.91 -10.25
N ASP A 109 -1.14 5.32 -11.30
CA ASP A 109 -1.90 4.42 -12.17
C ASP A 109 -0.99 3.43 -12.92
N HIS A 110 0.21 3.85 -13.35
CA HIS A 110 1.22 2.97 -13.92
C HIS A 110 1.80 2.02 -12.88
N VAL A 111 2.02 2.48 -11.64
CA VAL A 111 2.48 1.62 -10.55
C VAL A 111 1.44 0.53 -10.25
N ILE A 112 0.15 0.89 -10.21
CA ILE A 112 -0.95 -0.07 -10.01
C ILE A 112 -0.97 -1.10 -11.14
N LYS A 113 -0.84 -0.68 -12.41
CA LYS A 113 -0.75 -1.59 -13.57
C LYS A 113 0.44 -2.54 -13.45
N LEU A 114 1.61 -2.03 -13.03
CA LEU A 114 2.81 -2.85 -12.81
C LEU A 114 2.54 -3.91 -11.72
N VAL A 115 2.01 -3.50 -10.57
CA VAL A 115 1.67 -4.42 -9.47
C VAL A 115 0.68 -5.50 -9.92
N GLY A 116 -0.37 -5.13 -10.66
CA GLY A 116 -1.35 -6.08 -11.19
C GLY A 116 -0.77 -7.08 -12.19
N SER A 117 0.22 -6.63 -12.98
CA SER A 117 0.92 -7.46 -13.97
C SER A 117 1.89 -8.49 -13.35
N LEU A 118 2.23 -8.38 -12.06
CA LEU A 118 3.10 -9.33 -11.39
C LEU A 118 2.47 -10.73 -11.44
N GLN A 119 3.10 -11.63 -12.19
CA GLN A 119 2.74 -13.04 -12.32
C GLN A 119 3.61 -13.84 -11.37
N LEU A 120 3.02 -14.36 -10.31
CA LEU A 120 3.73 -15.01 -9.22
C LEU A 120 3.21 -16.43 -9.06
N LYS A 121 4.12 -17.38 -8.85
CA LYS A 121 3.83 -18.83 -8.90
C LYS A 121 2.91 -19.31 -7.77
N ASN A 122 2.62 -18.46 -6.78
CA ASN A 122 1.88 -18.80 -5.57
C ASN A 122 0.57 -18.00 -5.51
N GLU A 123 -0.56 -18.70 -5.32
CA GLU A 123 -1.90 -18.09 -5.18
C GLU A 123 -1.97 -17.05 -4.06
N SER A 124 -1.24 -17.25 -2.95
CA SER A 124 -1.15 -16.31 -1.83
C SER A 124 -0.51 -14.97 -2.20
N ILE A 125 0.22 -14.88 -3.31
CA ILE A 125 0.78 -13.58 -3.73
C ILE A 125 -0.18 -12.86 -4.70
N ASN A 126 -1.06 -13.61 -5.38
CA ASN A 126 -2.09 -13.01 -6.22
C ASN A 126 -3.14 -12.24 -5.40
N THR A 127 -3.48 -12.69 -4.20
CA THR A 127 -4.36 -11.95 -3.29
C THR A 127 -3.64 -10.80 -2.60
N TRP A 128 -2.33 -10.94 -2.33
CA TRP A 128 -1.50 -9.88 -1.77
C TRP A 128 -1.38 -8.68 -2.71
N LYS A 129 -1.09 -8.90 -4.00
CA LYS A 129 -0.97 -7.79 -4.98
C LYS A 129 -2.27 -6.99 -5.08
N ASN A 130 -3.44 -7.65 -4.98
CA ASN A 130 -4.73 -6.98 -4.95
C ASN A 130 -4.89 -6.09 -3.70
N GLY A 131 -4.32 -6.51 -2.56
CA GLY A 131 -4.21 -5.68 -1.36
C GLY A 131 -3.36 -4.43 -1.57
N VAL A 132 -2.18 -4.60 -2.19
CA VAL A 132 -1.27 -3.51 -2.51
C VAL A 132 -1.87 -2.52 -3.51
N GLU A 133 -2.51 -3.01 -4.58
CA GLU A 133 -3.23 -2.14 -5.52
C GLU A 133 -4.27 -1.28 -4.82
N ARG A 134 -5.06 -1.86 -3.91
CA ARG A 134 -6.07 -1.11 -3.15
C ARG A 134 -5.45 -0.07 -2.22
N ALA A 135 -4.30 -0.37 -1.62
CA ALA A 135 -3.57 0.60 -0.82
C ALA A 135 -3.12 1.80 -1.68
N LEU A 136 -2.69 1.56 -2.92
CA LEU A 136 -2.20 2.60 -3.83
C LEU A 136 -3.31 3.36 -4.57
N LYS A 137 -4.46 2.74 -4.83
CA LYS A 137 -5.61 3.37 -5.54
C LYS A 137 -6.09 4.67 -4.91
N LYS A 138 -5.93 4.82 -3.59
CA LYS A 138 -6.30 6.02 -2.83
C LYS A 138 -5.50 7.27 -3.21
N TYR A 139 -4.39 7.10 -3.92
CA TYR A 139 -3.51 8.21 -4.33
C TYR A 139 -3.59 8.50 -5.83
N VAL A 140 -4.50 7.85 -6.54
CA VAL A 140 -4.80 8.23 -7.93
C VAL A 140 -5.60 9.52 -7.91
N VAL A 141 -5.19 10.49 -8.73
CA VAL A 141 -5.88 11.78 -8.84
C VAL A 141 -7.27 11.57 -9.42
N ASP A 142 -8.28 12.19 -8.81
CA ASP A 142 -9.65 12.13 -9.31
C ASP A 142 -9.73 12.65 -10.76
N GLY A 143 -10.53 11.97 -11.58
CA GLY A 143 -10.63 12.22 -13.02
C GLY A 143 -9.55 11.53 -13.87
N THR A 144 -8.58 10.83 -13.26
CA THR A 144 -7.59 10.06 -14.04
C THR A 144 -8.29 8.96 -14.82
N SER A 145 -8.11 8.95 -16.15
CA SER A 145 -8.65 7.90 -17.02
C SER A 145 -8.01 6.55 -16.74
N ALA A 146 -8.85 5.53 -16.56
CA ALA A 146 -8.41 4.15 -16.39
C ALA A 146 -8.12 3.49 -17.75
N SER A 147 -7.20 4.07 -18.53
CA SER A 147 -6.87 3.61 -19.89
C SER A 147 -6.47 2.12 -19.89
N GLY A 148 -7.10 1.35 -20.77
CA GLY A 148 -7.03 -0.10 -20.90
C GLY A 148 -8.17 -0.87 -20.22
N LEU A 149 -9.04 -0.22 -19.43
CA LEU A 149 -10.13 -0.87 -18.72
C LEU A 149 -11.50 -0.50 -19.32
N LYS A 150 -12.25 -1.52 -19.73
CA LYS A 150 -13.64 -1.37 -20.20
C LYS A 150 -14.63 -1.47 -19.05
N CYS A 151 -15.66 -0.63 -19.09
CA CYS A 151 -16.78 -0.71 -18.17
C CYS A 151 -17.44 -2.10 -18.28
N PRO A 152 -17.63 -2.83 -17.17
CA PRO A 152 -18.26 -4.15 -17.20
C PRO A 152 -19.76 -4.09 -17.54
N VAL A 153 -20.39 -2.91 -17.43
CA VAL A 153 -21.83 -2.72 -17.69
C VAL A 153 -22.09 -2.32 -19.14
N CYS A 154 -21.36 -1.33 -19.67
CA CYS A 154 -21.62 -0.80 -21.02
C CYS A 154 -20.50 -1.11 -22.04
N GLY A 155 -19.42 -1.77 -21.64
CA GLY A 155 -18.32 -2.18 -22.53
C GLY A 155 -17.42 -1.06 -23.04
N GLN A 156 -17.70 0.20 -22.72
CA GLN A 156 -16.93 1.36 -23.17
C GLN A 156 -15.73 1.63 -22.26
N GLU A 157 -14.66 2.20 -22.82
CA GLU A 157 -13.44 2.59 -22.12
C GLU A 157 -13.57 4.01 -21.53
N THR A 158 -14.59 4.19 -20.70
CA THR A 158 -14.99 5.48 -20.11
C THR A 158 -14.89 5.46 -18.58
N LEU A 159 -14.06 4.57 -18.04
CA LEU A 159 -13.80 4.48 -16.60
C LEU A 159 -12.77 5.54 -16.17
N VAL A 160 -13.10 6.27 -15.10
CA VAL A 160 -12.22 7.23 -14.43
C VAL A 160 -12.11 6.90 -12.95
N TYR A 161 -10.99 7.25 -12.33
CA TYR A 161 -10.85 7.17 -10.88
C TYR A 161 -11.52 8.37 -10.21
N GLN A 162 -12.32 8.13 -9.18
CA GLN A 162 -12.92 9.17 -8.34
C GLN A 162 -13.08 8.64 -6.91
N GLU A 163 -12.51 9.36 -5.94
CA GLU A 163 -12.53 9.00 -4.51
C GLU A 163 -12.01 7.58 -4.23
N GLY A 164 -11.05 7.12 -5.04
CA GLY A 164 -10.50 5.76 -4.95
C GLY A 164 -11.39 4.65 -5.55
N CYS A 165 -12.52 4.99 -6.15
CA CYS A 165 -13.39 4.08 -6.91
C CYS A 165 -13.22 4.28 -8.42
N LEU A 166 -13.57 3.27 -9.21
CA LEU A 166 -13.70 3.40 -10.67
C LEU A 166 -15.14 3.75 -11.02
N ILE A 167 -15.35 4.84 -11.74
CA ILE A 167 -16.66 5.34 -12.17
C ILE A 167 -16.71 5.42 -13.70
N CYS A 168 -17.76 4.89 -14.31
CA CYS A 168 -18.01 4.98 -15.74
C CYS A 168 -18.72 6.30 -16.06
N THR A 169 -18.09 7.19 -16.82
CA THR A 169 -18.70 8.47 -17.22
C THR A 169 -19.82 8.32 -18.24
N ASN A 170 -19.93 7.16 -18.90
CA ASN A 170 -20.99 6.90 -19.88
C ASN A 170 -22.28 6.34 -19.26
N CYS A 171 -22.19 5.39 -18.31
CA CYS A 171 -23.37 4.73 -17.74
C CYS A 171 -23.53 4.89 -16.23
N GLY A 172 -22.61 5.60 -15.56
CA GLY A 172 -22.66 5.83 -14.11
C GLY A 172 -22.30 4.61 -13.24
N ALA A 173 -21.97 3.47 -13.84
CA ALA A 173 -21.56 2.29 -13.09
C ALA A 173 -20.30 2.58 -12.27
N SER A 174 -20.33 2.26 -10.97
CA SER A 174 -19.19 2.42 -10.08
C SER A 174 -18.73 1.08 -9.50
N ARG A 175 -17.42 0.96 -9.27
CA ARG A 175 -16.81 -0.17 -8.56
C ARG A 175 -15.76 0.37 -7.58
N CYS A 176 -16.09 0.27 -6.30
CA CYS A 176 -15.16 0.51 -5.21
C CYS A 176 -14.47 -0.81 -4.81
N GLY A 177 -13.21 -0.73 -4.39
CA GLY A 177 -12.38 -1.88 -4.00
C GLY A 177 -12.11 -1.96 -2.50
#